data_AF-A0A087WW42-F1
#
_entry.id   AF-A0A087WW42-F1
#
_cell.length_a   1.000
_cell.length_b   1.000
_cell.length_c   1.000
_cell.angle_alpha   90.00
_cell.angle_beta   90.00
_cell.angle_gamma   90.00
#
_symmetry.space_group_name_H-M   'P 1'
#
loop_
_entity.id
_entity.type
_entity.pdbx_description
1 polymer ?
#
loop_
_entity_poly.entity_id
_entity_poly.type
_entity_poly.pdbx_seq_one_letter_code
_entity_poly.pdbx_strand_id
1 'polypeptide(L)'
;CKNMEVLYDSLQLAHKCILNSFYGYVMRKGARWYSMEMAGIVCFTGANIITQARELIEQIGRPLELDTDGIWCVLPNSFPENFVFKTTNVKKPKVTISYPGAMLNIMVKEGFTNDQYQELAEPSSLTYVTRSENSIFFEVDGPYLAMILPASKEEGKKLKKRYAVFNEDGSLAELKGFEVKRRGELQLIKIFQSSVFEAFLKGSTLEEVYGSVAKVADYWLDVLYSKAANMPDSELFELISENRSMSRKLEDYGEQKSTSISTAKRLAEFLGDQMVKDAGLSCRYIISRKPEGSPVTERKSEWPSVEA
;
A
#
# COMPACT_ATOMS: atom_id res chain seq x y z
N CYS A 1 -27.66 -6.36 4.03
CA CYS A 1 -26.49 -5.94 4.82
C CYS A 1 -25.29 -5.66 3.93
N LYS A 2 -24.76 -6.63 3.16
CA LYS A 2 -23.61 -6.42 2.24
C LYS A 2 -23.69 -5.20 1.31
N ASN A 3 -24.84 -4.93 0.68
CA ASN A 3 -24.97 -3.75 -0.20
C ASN A 3 -24.83 -2.42 0.55
N MET A 4 -25.28 -2.36 1.82
CA MET A 4 -25.12 -1.17 2.66
C MET A 4 -23.69 -1.02 3.18
N GLU A 5 -23.03 -2.13 3.53
CA GLU A 5 -21.60 -2.15 3.88
C GLU A 5 -20.76 -1.58 2.72
N VAL A 6 -20.92 -2.13 1.51
CA VAL A 6 -20.21 -1.65 0.32
C VAL A 6 -20.50 -0.16 0.04
N LEU A 7 -21.75 0.28 0.21
CA LEU A 7 -22.12 1.68 0.02
C LEU A 7 -21.42 2.59 1.04
N TYR A 8 -21.47 2.25 2.33
CA TYR A 8 -20.85 3.06 3.37
C TYR A 8 -19.33 3.07 3.30
N ASP A 9 -18.70 1.94 2.98
CA ASP A 9 -17.26 1.87 2.73
C ASP A 9 -16.86 2.76 1.56
N SER A 10 -17.63 2.73 0.46
CA SER A 10 -17.39 3.58 -0.70
C SER A 10 -17.54 5.07 -0.36
N LEU A 11 -18.58 5.43 0.40
CA LEU A 11 -18.81 6.81 0.84
C LEU A 11 -17.71 7.29 1.78
N GLN A 12 -17.29 6.48 2.76
CA GLN A 12 -16.20 6.80 3.67
C GLN A 12 -14.89 7.02 2.90
N LEU A 13 -14.57 6.15 1.94
CA LEU A 13 -13.37 6.29 1.10
C LEU A 13 -13.43 7.56 0.24
N ALA A 14 -14.59 7.91 -0.32
CA ALA A 14 -14.77 9.15 -1.07
C ALA A 14 -14.50 10.39 -0.20
N HIS A 15 -15.06 10.43 1.02
CA HIS A 15 -14.81 11.52 1.96
C HIS A 15 -13.35 11.55 2.43
N LYS A 16 -12.71 10.39 2.63
CA LYS A 16 -11.28 10.29 2.96
C LYS A 16 -10.40 10.96 1.91
N CYS A 17 -10.70 10.77 0.62
CA CYS A 17 -9.98 11.43 -0.47
C CYS A 17 -10.13 12.96 -0.41
N ILE A 18 -11.34 13.46 -0.15
CA ILE A 18 -11.59 14.90 0.00
C ILE A 18 -10.86 15.45 1.23
N LEU A 19 -10.97 14.77 2.38
CA LEU A 19 -10.34 15.16 3.63
C LEU A 19 -8.82 15.29 3.48
N ASN A 20 -8.16 14.26 2.94
CA ASN A 20 -6.72 14.28 2.68
C ASN A 20 -6.33 15.34 1.64
N SER A 21 -7.24 15.68 0.72
CA SER A 21 -7.02 16.73 -0.27
C SER A 21 -7.01 18.14 0.34
N PHE A 22 -7.65 18.40 1.49
CA PHE A 22 -7.53 19.69 2.18
C PHE A 22 -6.08 19.96 2.62
N TYR A 23 -5.41 18.94 3.18
CA TYR A 23 -3.99 19.03 3.50
C TYR A 23 -3.13 19.20 2.24
N GLY A 24 -3.37 18.40 1.19
CA GLY A 24 -2.62 18.54 -0.07
C GLY A 24 -2.88 19.87 -0.80
N TYR A 25 -4.05 20.47 -0.61
CA TYR A 25 -4.47 21.70 -1.28
C TYR A 25 -3.62 22.90 -0.90
N VAL A 26 -3.17 23.01 0.36
CA VAL A 26 -2.39 24.16 0.80
C VAL A 26 -1.00 24.25 0.17
N MET A 27 -0.56 23.18 -0.49
CA MET A 27 0.69 23.13 -1.26
C MET A 27 0.44 23.07 -2.78
N ARG A 28 -0.81 23.13 -3.24
CA ARG A 28 -1.15 23.08 -4.66
C ARG A 28 -0.77 24.40 -5.34
N LYS A 29 -0.08 24.30 -6.49
CA LYS A 29 0.22 25.47 -7.34
C LYS A 29 -1.08 26.19 -7.75
N GLY A 30 -1.14 27.50 -7.51
CA GLY A 30 -2.32 28.32 -7.79
C GLY A 30 -3.47 28.16 -6.79
N ALA A 31 -3.24 27.51 -5.63
CA ALA A 31 -4.21 27.50 -4.55
C ALA A 31 -4.47 28.91 -4.02
N ARG A 32 -5.73 29.21 -3.68
CA ARG A 32 -6.10 30.50 -3.08
C ARG A 32 -5.57 30.64 -1.65
N TRP A 33 -5.49 29.51 -0.93
CA TRP A 33 -4.95 29.42 0.42
C TRP A 33 -3.68 28.56 0.44
N TYR A 34 -2.65 29.04 -0.25
CA TYR A 34 -1.34 28.39 -0.23
C TYR A 34 -0.58 28.72 1.06
N SER A 35 -0.08 27.71 1.78
CA SER A 35 0.83 27.90 2.91
C SER A 35 1.74 26.68 3.08
N MET A 36 3.04 26.91 2.93
CA MET A 36 4.05 25.88 3.13
C MET A 36 4.28 25.59 4.61
N GLU A 37 4.16 26.64 5.43
CA GLU A 37 4.30 26.61 6.88
C GLU A 37 3.23 25.73 7.51
N MET A 38 1.96 25.90 7.09
CA MET A 38 0.86 25.06 7.58
C MET A 38 1.11 23.58 7.26
N ALA A 39 1.52 23.27 6.01
CA ALA A 39 1.82 21.90 5.62
C ALA A 39 3.01 21.31 6.41
N GLY A 40 4.05 22.12 6.64
CA GLY A 40 5.22 21.75 7.42
C GLY A 40 4.88 21.45 8.88
N ILE A 41 4.08 22.29 9.53
CA ILE A 41 3.63 22.09 10.92
C ILE A 41 2.83 20.79 11.05
N VAL A 42 1.89 20.52 10.14
CA VAL A 42 1.10 19.27 10.16
C VAL A 42 2.02 18.05 10.04
N CYS A 43 2.95 18.04 9.08
CA CYS A 43 3.93 16.96 8.92
C CYS A 43 4.79 16.75 10.16
N PHE A 44 5.32 17.84 10.72
CA PHE A 44 6.23 17.78 11.87
C PHE A 44 5.51 17.27 13.12
N THR A 45 4.31 17.78 13.40
CA THR A 45 3.50 17.32 14.53
C THR A 45 3.12 15.84 14.38
N GLY A 46 2.67 15.41 13.20
CA GLY A 46 2.37 14.01 12.92
C GLY A 46 3.58 13.08 13.10
N ALA A 47 4.75 13.50 12.60
CA ALA A 47 6.00 12.77 12.79
C ALA A 47 6.38 12.64 14.28
N ASN A 48 6.18 13.68 15.08
CA ASN A 48 6.46 13.62 16.52
C ASN A 48 5.50 12.66 17.24
N ILE A 49 4.20 12.72 16.93
CA ILE A 49 3.19 11.82 17.51
C ILE A 49 3.56 10.36 17.23
N ILE A 50 3.81 10.01 15.97
CA ILE A 50 4.09 8.62 15.60
C ILE A 50 5.44 8.14 16.13
N THR A 51 6.41 9.03 16.29
CA THR A 51 7.71 8.72 16.89
C THR A 51 7.57 8.37 18.37
N GLN A 52 6.83 9.18 19.14
CA GLN A 52 6.55 8.89 20.56
C GLN A 52 5.75 7.59 20.73
N ALA A 53 4.76 7.35 19.85
CA ALA A 53 4.01 6.10 19.84
C ALA A 53 4.91 4.88 19.59
N ARG A 54 5.83 4.96 18.62
CA ARG A 54 6.81 3.92 18.36
C ARG A 54 7.71 3.67 19.57
N GLU A 55 8.24 4.71 20.19
CA GLU A 55 9.11 4.60 21.37
C GLU A 55 8.43 3.93 22.55
N LEU A 56 7.13 4.17 22.74
CA LEU A 56 6.35 3.47 23.75
C LEU A 56 6.16 1.99 23.38
N ILE A 57 5.81 1.71 22.12
CA ILE A 57 5.63 0.33 21.62
C ILE A 57 6.93 -0.48 21.72
N GLU A 58 8.10 0.12 21.49
CA GLU A 58 9.40 -0.54 21.62
C GLU A 58 9.73 -1.01 23.04
N GLN A 59 9.12 -0.41 24.07
CA GLN A 59 9.33 -0.81 25.45
C GLN A 59 8.45 -2.00 25.86
N ILE A 60 7.34 -2.23 25.16
CA ILE A 60 6.33 -3.25 25.52
C ILE A 60 6.21 -4.38 24.49
N GLY A 61 6.79 -4.20 23.30
CA GLY A 61 6.69 -5.14 22.19
C GLY A 61 7.69 -4.81 21.09
N ARG A 62 7.35 -5.16 19.84
CA ARG A 62 8.24 -4.97 18.69
C ARG A 62 7.51 -4.29 17.55
N PRO A 63 7.88 -3.07 17.15
CA PRO A 63 7.37 -2.47 15.92
C PRO A 63 7.98 -3.19 14.71
N LEU A 64 7.15 -3.44 13.71
CA LEU A 64 7.51 -4.13 12.47
C LEU A 64 7.67 -3.15 11.30
N GLU A 65 6.67 -2.30 11.10
CA GLU A 65 6.63 -1.29 10.02
C GLU A 65 5.92 -0.03 10.52
N LEU A 66 6.38 1.14 10.06
CA LEU A 66 5.77 2.44 10.35
C LEU A 66 5.50 3.14 9.03
N ASP A 67 4.25 3.53 8.79
CA ASP A 67 3.87 4.32 7.62
C ASP A 67 3.04 5.54 8.02
N THR A 68 3.65 6.72 7.97
CA THR A 68 3.05 8.05 8.15
C THR A 68 2.38 8.26 9.52
N ASP A 69 1.25 7.61 9.75
CA ASP A 69 0.35 7.71 10.90
C ASP A 69 -0.01 6.34 11.51
N GLY A 70 0.47 5.23 10.95
CA GLY A 70 0.23 3.87 11.43
C GLY A 70 1.51 3.13 11.85
N ILE A 71 1.37 2.25 12.86
CA ILE A 71 2.44 1.35 13.33
C ILE A 71 1.89 -0.09 13.31
N TRP A 72 2.52 -0.93 12.50
CA TRP A 72 2.38 -2.39 12.62
C TRP A 72 3.31 -2.87 13.72
N CYS A 73 2.79 -3.59 14.70
CA CYS A 73 3.59 -4.12 15.80
C CYS A 73 3.11 -5.49 16.25
N VAL A 74 3.98 -6.19 16.98
CA VAL A 74 3.61 -7.40 17.72
C VAL A 74 3.79 -7.12 19.21
N LEU A 75 2.75 -7.44 19.97
CA LEU A 75 2.75 -7.41 21.43
C LEU A 75 2.73 -8.85 21.96
N PRO A 76 3.24 -9.10 23.17
CA PRO A 76 3.13 -10.41 23.80
C PRO A 76 1.67 -10.87 23.89
N ASN A 77 1.40 -12.16 23.68
CA ASN A 77 0.03 -12.71 23.77
C ASN A 77 -0.61 -12.54 25.16
N SER A 78 0.21 -12.38 26.21
CA SER A 78 -0.25 -12.10 27.57
C SER A 78 -0.51 -10.61 27.83
N PHE A 79 -0.27 -9.73 26.85
CA PHE A 79 -0.46 -8.29 27.02
C PHE A 79 -1.96 -7.95 27.08
N PRO A 80 -2.39 -7.00 27.93
CA PRO A 80 -3.80 -6.63 28.02
C PRO A 80 -4.32 -6.05 26.71
N GLU A 81 -5.42 -6.62 26.19
CA GLU A 81 -6.03 -6.20 24.94
C GLU A 81 -7.37 -5.48 25.21
N ASN A 82 -8.50 -6.17 25.10
CA ASN A 82 -9.82 -5.56 25.18
C ASN A 82 -10.50 -5.78 26.54
N PHE A 83 -10.99 -4.70 27.15
CA PHE A 83 -11.79 -4.74 28.38
C PHE A 83 -13.21 -4.27 28.11
N VAL A 84 -14.20 -4.99 28.67
CA VAL A 84 -15.62 -4.63 28.54
C VAL A 84 -16.13 -4.04 29.85
N PHE A 85 -16.42 -2.74 29.82
CA PHE A 85 -17.00 -2.00 30.94
C PHE A 85 -18.53 -2.01 30.84
N LYS A 86 -19.20 -2.28 31.96
CA LYS A 86 -20.66 -2.15 32.07
C LYS A 86 -21.00 -0.70 32.42
N THR A 87 -21.96 -0.12 31.72
CA THR A 87 -22.40 1.26 31.97
C THR A 87 -23.84 1.29 32.47
N THR A 88 -24.22 2.42 33.08
CA THR A 88 -25.60 2.72 33.48
C THR A 88 -26.45 3.25 32.31
N ASN A 89 -25.84 3.51 31.14
CA ASN A 89 -26.56 4.01 29.97
C ASN A 89 -27.29 2.86 29.26
N VAL A 90 -28.62 2.91 29.29
CA VAL A 90 -29.50 1.91 28.68
C VAL A 90 -29.21 1.69 27.18
N LYS A 91 -28.79 2.74 26.45
CA LYS A 91 -28.48 2.65 25.00
C LYS A 91 -27.10 2.05 24.71
N LYS A 92 -26.15 2.13 25.65
CA LYS A 92 -24.79 1.57 25.52
C LYS A 92 -24.41 0.84 26.82
N PRO A 93 -25.09 -0.28 27.14
CA PRO A 93 -24.91 -0.96 28.42
C PRO A 93 -23.51 -1.57 28.59
N LYS A 94 -22.79 -1.76 27.49
CA LYS A 94 -21.41 -2.23 27.45
C LYS A 94 -20.57 -1.32 26.57
N VAL A 95 -19.35 -1.01 27.01
CA VAL A 95 -18.34 -0.28 26.24
C VAL A 95 -17.07 -1.11 26.24
N THR A 96 -16.58 -1.44 25.05
CA THR A 96 -15.29 -2.12 24.86
C THR A 96 -14.20 -1.08 24.73
N ILE A 97 -13.12 -1.25 25.49
CA ILE A 97 -11.93 -0.39 25.43
C ILE A 97 -10.75 -1.26 25.08
N SER A 98 -10.08 -0.92 23.97
CA SER A 98 -8.76 -1.45 23.65
C SER A 98 -7.73 -0.76 24.55
N TYR A 99 -7.08 -1.52 25.41
CA TYR A 99 -6.04 -1.01 26.32
C TYR A 99 -4.83 -0.44 25.56
N PRO A 100 -4.28 -1.09 24.52
CA PRO A 100 -3.22 -0.47 23.70
C PRO A 100 -3.67 0.86 23.08
N GLY A 101 -4.89 0.92 22.55
CA GLY A 101 -5.44 2.13 21.96
C GLY A 101 -5.64 3.24 22.99
N ALA A 102 -6.20 2.92 24.15
CA ALA A 102 -6.39 3.88 25.24
C ALA A 102 -5.06 4.41 25.78
N MET A 103 -4.05 3.56 25.94
CA MET A 103 -2.70 3.94 26.35
C MET A 103 -2.08 4.95 25.38
N LEU A 104 -2.12 4.68 24.07
CA LEU A 104 -1.63 5.61 23.06
C LEU A 104 -2.42 6.92 23.04
N ASN A 105 -3.75 6.85 23.20
CA ASN A 105 -4.60 8.04 23.21
C ASN A 105 -4.40 8.94 24.43
N ILE A 106 -4.05 8.38 25.59
CA ILE A 106 -3.66 9.17 26.77
C ILE A 106 -2.36 9.92 26.49
N MET A 107 -1.35 9.27 25.92
CA MET A 107 -0.08 9.91 25.53
C MET A 107 -0.32 11.05 24.52
N VAL A 108 -1.16 10.83 23.50
CA VAL A 108 -1.51 11.88 22.53
C VAL A 108 -2.22 13.05 23.23
N LYS A 109 -3.16 12.75 24.12
CA LYS A 109 -3.87 13.80 24.88
C LYS A 109 -2.92 14.62 25.74
N GLU A 110 -2.01 13.99 26.46
CA GLU A 110 -1.09 14.69 27.37
C GLU A 110 -0.01 15.48 26.62
N GLY A 111 0.47 14.97 25.48
CA GLY A 111 1.54 15.60 24.71
C GLY A 111 1.10 16.62 23.67
N PHE A 112 -0.14 16.53 23.17
CA PHE A 112 -0.55 17.22 21.93
C PHE A 112 -1.92 17.92 22.02
N THR A 113 -2.48 18.14 23.20
CA THR A 113 -3.72 18.93 23.35
C THR A 113 -3.45 20.42 23.14
N ASN A 114 -4.30 21.09 22.35
CA ASN A 114 -4.27 22.53 22.19
C ASN A 114 -5.14 23.19 23.26
N ASP A 115 -4.52 23.66 24.34
CA ASP A 115 -5.21 24.39 25.43
C ASP A 115 -5.52 25.87 25.11
N GLN A 116 -5.17 26.32 23.90
CA GLN A 116 -5.30 27.71 23.46
C GLN A 116 -6.37 27.89 22.36
N TYR A 117 -7.20 26.88 22.10
CA TYR A 117 -8.20 26.95 21.04
C TYR A 117 -9.27 28.00 21.39
N GLN A 118 -9.40 29.03 20.56
CA GLN A 118 -10.38 30.10 20.76
C GLN A 118 -11.54 29.97 19.78
N GLU A 119 -12.76 30.18 20.27
CA GLU A 119 -13.99 30.13 19.49
C GLU A 119 -14.83 31.39 19.76
N LEU A 120 -15.42 31.95 18.70
CA LEU A 120 -16.25 33.15 18.80
C LEU A 120 -17.59 32.78 19.43
N ALA A 121 -17.79 33.17 20.69
CA ALA A 121 -19.01 32.89 21.43
C ALA A 121 -20.13 33.90 21.14
N GLU A 122 -19.77 35.18 21.02
CA GLU A 122 -20.73 36.26 20.73
C GLU A 122 -20.19 37.16 19.61
N PRO A 123 -20.73 37.06 18.38
CA PRO A 123 -20.27 37.84 17.24
C PRO A 123 -20.48 39.35 17.39
N SER A 124 -21.53 39.77 18.10
CA SER A 124 -21.86 41.19 18.24
C SER A 124 -20.88 41.95 19.13
N SER A 125 -20.40 41.32 20.21
CA SER A 125 -19.41 41.87 21.13
C SER A 125 -17.98 41.39 20.86
N LEU A 126 -17.77 40.59 19.80
CA LEU A 126 -16.49 39.96 19.47
C LEU A 126 -15.87 39.21 20.66
N THR A 127 -16.71 38.52 21.44
CA THR A 127 -16.27 37.80 22.64
C THR A 127 -15.87 36.38 22.29
N TYR A 128 -14.66 35.99 22.71
CA TYR A 128 -14.09 34.66 22.49
C TYR A 128 -14.03 33.86 23.79
N VAL A 129 -14.21 32.55 23.66
CA VAL A 129 -13.97 31.58 24.73
C VAL A 129 -12.78 30.70 24.36
N THR A 130 -11.90 30.46 25.34
CA THR A 130 -10.78 29.52 25.18
C THR A 130 -11.20 28.16 25.71
N ARG A 131 -10.86 27.10 24.98
CA ARG A 131 -11.08 25.70 25.37
C ARG A 131 -9.90 24.83 24.97
N SER A 132 -9.72 23.73 25.69
CA SER A 132 -8.81 22.66 25.28
C SER A 132 -9.44 21.87 24.13
N GLU A 133 -8.69 21.68 23.05
CA GLU A 133 -9.11 20.90 21.89
C GLU A 133 -8.08 19.84 21.52
N ASN A 134 -8.53 18.60 21.37
CA ASN A 134 -7.77 17.51 20.80
C ASN A 134 -8.71 16.48 20.17
N SER A 135 -8.55 16.26 18.88
CA SER A 135 -9.34 15.31 18.10
C SER A 135 -8.47 14.21 17.45
N ILE A 136 -7.26 14.00 17.97
CA ILE A 136 -6.30 13.03 17.47
C ILE A 136 -6.44 11.73 18.28
N PHE A 137 -6.79 10.65 17.60
CA PHE A 137 -6.96 9.34 18.21
C PHE A 137 -6.31 8.25 17.36
N PHE A 138 -5.59 7.35 18.01
CA PHE A 138 -5.27 6.03 17.50
C PHE A 138 -6.50 5.12 17.62
N GLU A 139 -6.70 4.35 16.57
CA GLU A 139 -7.61 3.20 16.54
C GLU A 139 -6.76 1.93 16.39
N VAL A 140 -7.17 0.87 17.08
CA VAL A 140 -6.48 -0.43 17.01
C VAL A 140 -7.27 -1.32 16.09
N ASP A 141 -6.57 -1.91 15.13
CA ASP A 141 -7.09 -2.88 14.18
C ASP A 141 -6.28 -4.18 14.28
N GLY A 142 -6.97 -5.30 14.46
CA GLY A 142 -6.40 -6.59 14.89
C GLY A 142 -7.16 -7.21 16.07
N PRO A 143 -6.67 -8.34 16.62
CA PRO A 143 -5.41 -9.01 16.29
C PRO A 143 -5.47 -9.72 14.94
N TYR A 144 -4.29 -9.95 14.34
CA TYR A 144 -4.13 -10.58 13.04
C TYR A 144 -3.43 -11.93 13.17
N LEU A 145 -3.71 -12.85 12.25
CA LEU A 145 -3.11 -14.18 12.21
C LEU A 145 -1.62 -14.13 11.85
N ALA A 146 -1.30 -13.40 10.79
CA ALA A 146 0.05 -13.36 10.24
C ALA A 146 0.32 -12.05 9.52
N MET A 147 1.58 -11.61 9.57
CA MET A 147 2.11 -10.50 8.80
C MET A 147 3.44 -10.90 8.16
N ILE A 148 3.55 -10.74 6.84
CA ILE A 148 4.73 -11.07 6.07
C ILE A 148 5.37 -9.77 5.57
N LEU A 149 6.63 -9.53 5.95
CA LEU A 149 7.43 -8.39 5.50
C LEU A 149 8.63 -8.89 4.68
N PRO A 150 8.86 -8.39 3.45
CA PRO A 150 10.02 -8.75 2.66
C PRO A 150 11.28 -8.01 3.12
N ALA A 151 12.43 -8.68 3.03
CA ALA A 151 13.73 -8.06 3.25
C ALA A 151 14.28 -7.42 1.96
N SER A 152 15.11 -6.38 2.10
CA SER A 152 15.86 -5.82 0.96
C SER A 152 16.98 -6.77 0.52
N LYS A 153 17.39 -6.64 -0.74
CA LYS A 153 18.63 -7.26 -1.24
C LYS A 153 19.89 -6.55 -0.74
N GLU A 154 19.75 -5.28 -0.35
CA GLU A 154 20.85 -4.47 0.17
C GLU A 154 20.92 -4.59 1.69
N GLU A 155 22.10 -4.88 2.21
CA GLU A 155 22.37 -4.97 3.64
C GLU A 155 21.99 -3.67 4.36
N GLY A 156 21.35 -3.80 5.53
CA GLY A 156 20.95 -2.65 6.35
C GLY A 156 19.79 -1.82 5.81
N LYS A 157 19.26 -2.11 4.61
CA LYS A 157 18.07 -1.42 4.07
C LYS A 157 16.81 -2.23 4.29
N LYS A 158 15.75 -1.57 4.76
CA LYS A 158 14.40 -2.15 4.85
C LYS A 158 13.57 -1.76 3.63
N LEU A 159 12.76 -2.69 3.12
CA LEU A 159 11.77 -2.37 2.09
C LEU A 159 10.53 -1.80 2.75
N LYS A 160 10.39 -0.47 2.70
CA LYS A 160 9.21 0.21 3.24
C LYS A 160 7.98 -0.02 2.37
N LYS A 161 6.80 0.04 2.98
CA LYS A 161 5.48 -0.02 2.32
C LYS A 161 5.22 -1.31 1.53
N ARG A 162 5.81 -2.44 1.93
CA ARG A 162 5.55 -3.76 1.35
C ARG A 162 5.24 -4.76 2.46
N TYR A 163 4.01 -5.24 2.53
CA TYR A 163 3.57 -6.22 3.53
C TYR A 163 2.27 -6.91 3.11
N ALA A 164 2.07 -8.12 3.61
CA ALA A 164 0.83 -8.89 3.49
C ALA A 164 0.36 -9.25 4.91
N VAL A 165 -0.92 -9.04 5.19
CA VAL A 165 -1.55 -9.24 6.50
C VAL A 165 -2.76 -10.13 6.34
N PHE A 166 -2.93 -11.10 7.23
CA PHE A 166 -4.01 -12.08 7.21
C PHE A 166 -4.84 -12.03 8.48
N ASN A 167 -6.16 -12.15 8.31
CA ASN A 167 -7.13 -12.30 9.39
C ASN A 167 -7.04 -13.70 10.02
N GLU A 168 -7.65 -13.87 11.20
CA GLU A 168 -7.74 -15.17 11.90
C GLU A 168 -8.41 -16.27 11.08
N ASP A 169 -9.34 -15.91 10.18
CA ASP A 169 -10.00 -16.85 9.27
C ASP A 169 -9.12 -17.25 8.06
N GLY A 170 -7.90 -16.74 7.97
CA GLY A 170 -6.95 -16.95 6.88
C GLY A 170 -7.21 -16.08 5.65
N SER A 171 -8.21 -15.21 5.67
CA SER A 171 -8.46 -14.27 4.58
C SER A 171 -7.42 -13.16 4.55
N LEU A 172 -7.12 -12.65 3.35
CA LEU A 172 -6.17 -11.55 3.15
C LEU A 172 -6.81 -10.23 3.61
N ALA A 173 -6.31 -9.68 4.71
CA ALA A 173 -6.77 -8.42 5.27
C ALA A 173 -6.21 -7.21 4.50
N GLU A 174 -4.89 -7.15 4.38
CA GLU A 174 -4.21 -6.10 3.64
C GLU A 174 -3.05 -6.65 2.82
N LEU A 175 -2.89 -6.10 1.62
CA LEU A 175 -1.73 -6.35 0.76
C LEU A 175 -1.26 -5.01 0.21
N LYS A 176 -0.02 -4.64 0.55
CA LYS A 176 0.56 -3.34 0.22
C LYS A 176 1.85 -3.50 -0.57
N GLY A 177 2.02 -2.66 -1.59
CA GLY A 177 3.28 -2.46 -2.29
C GLY A 177 3.74 -3.57 -3.25
N PHE A 178 3.15 -4.77 -3.17
CA PHE A 178 3.43 -5.91 -4.04
C PHE A 178 2.83 -5.77 -5.45
N GLU A 179 3.48 -6.44 -6.39
CA GLU A 179 3.20 -6.43 -7.82
C GLU A 179 1.81 -7.02 -8.15
N VAL A 180 1.26 -7.91 -7.31
CA VAL A 180 -0.13 -8.44 -7.44
C VAL A 180 -1.17 -7.33 -7.63
N LYS A 181 -1.08 -6.24 -6.86
CA LYS A 181 -2.03 -5.11 -6.94
C LYS A 181 -1.64 -4.05 -7.97
N ARG A 182 -0.46 -4.15 -8.57
CA ARG A 182 0.00 -3.19 -9.57
C ARG A 182 -0.50 -3.55 -10.95
N ARG A 183 -0.89 -2.53 -11.71
CA ARG A 183 -1.23 -2.68 -13.13
C ARG A 183 0.06 -2.83 -13.92
N GLY A 184 0.10 -3.83 -14.79
CA GLY A 184 1.14 -3.94 -15.80
C GLY A 184 2.42 -4.68 -15.44
N GLU A 185 2.57 -5.10 -14.19
CA GLU A 185 3.69 -5.95 -13.77
C GLU A 185 3.58 -7.35 -14.39
N LEU A 186 4.72 -8.05 -14.45
CA LEU A 186 4.85 -9.38 -15.05
C LEU A 186 3.86 -10.38 -14.42
N GLN A 187 3.00 -10.99 -15.24
CA GLN A 187 1.91 -11.85 -14.78
C GLN A 187 2.42 -13.05 -13.98
N LEU A 188 3.54 -13.65 -14.40
CA LEU A 188 4.26 -14.69 -13.67
C LEU A 188 4.49 -14.31 -12.19
N ILE A 189 4.99 -13.09 -11.93
CA ILE A 189 5.29 -12.62 -10.57
C ILE A 189 4.01 -12.42 -9.77
N LYS A 190 2.93 -11.95 -10.42
CA LYS A 190 1.64 -11.75 -9.76
C LYS A 190 1.06 -13.08 -9.28
N ILE A 191 1.11 -14.11 -10.12
CA ILE A 191 0.61 -15.45 -9.76
C ILE A 191 1.52 -16.10 -8.70
N PHE A 192 2.84 -15.98 -8.87
CA PHE A 192 3.81 -16.44 -7.89
C PHE A 192 3.55 -15.85 -6.51
N GLN A 193 3.40 -14.52 -6.42
CA GLN A 193 3.14 -13.82 -5.17
C GLN A 193 1.84 -14.28 -4.52
N SER A 194 0.74 -14.38 -5.26
CA SER A 194 -0.53 -14.91 -4.73
C SER A 194 -0.36 -16.30 -4.14
N SER A 195 0.32 -17.20 -4.86
CA SER A 195 0.55 -18.59 -4.43
C SER A 195 1.44 -18.67 -3.18
N VAL A 196 2.46 -17.82 -3.11
CA VAL A 196 3.40 -17.77 -1.99
C VAL A 196 2.74 -17.22 -0.72
N PHE A 197 1.91 -16.19 -0.83
CA PHE A 197 1.24 -15.61 0.33
C PHE A 197 0.30 -16.60 1.03
N GLU A 198 -0.44 -17.41 0.27
CA GLU A 198 -1.25 -18.50 0.83
C GLU A 198 -0.38 -19.60 1.48
N ALA A 199 0.80 -19.89 0.92
CA ALA A 199 1.70 -20.90 1.46
C ALA A 199 2.30 -20.52 2.82
N PHE A 200 2.41 -19.23 3.13
CA PHE A 200 2.86 -18.74 4.45
C PHE A 200 1.90 -19.11 5.60
N LEU A 201 0.65 -19.48 5.30
CA LEU A 201 -0.32 -19.92 6.30
C LEU A 201 -0.29 -21.43 6.58
N LYS A 202 0.60 -22.17 5.90
CA LYS A 202 0.67 -23.63 6.00
C LYS A 202 1.88 -24.05 6.83
N GLY A 203 1.66 -24.80 7.90
CA GLY A 203 2.70 -25.29 8.81
C GLY A 203 2.42 -24.88 10.25
N SER A 204 3.01 -25.61 11.19
CA SER A 204 2.89 -25.36 12.63
C SER A 204 4.15 -24.75 13.25
N THR A 205 5.30 -24.93 12.59
CA THR A 205 6.57 -24.29 12.95
C THR A 205 7.08 -23.38 11.84
N LEU A 206 8.01 -22.48 12.16
CA LEU A 206 8.60 -21.57 11.18
C LEU A 206 9.31 -22.33 10.05
N GLU A 207 9.96 -23.45 10.38
CA GLU A 207 10.63 -24.32 9.41
C GLU A 207 9.63 -24.99 8.46
N GLU A 208 8.50 -25.49 8.97
CA GLU A 208 7.44 -26.07 8.15
C GLU A 208 6.82 -25.03 7.21
N VAL A 209 6.60 -23.81 7.71
CA VAL A 209 6.09 -22.68 6.92
C VAL A 209 7.04 -22.34 5.77
N TYR A 210 8.33 -22.16 6.06
CA TYR A 210 9.30 -21.91 4.99
C TYR A 210 9.47 -23.11 4.06
N GLY A 211 9.32 -24.35 4.55
CA GLY A 211 9.30 -25.54 3.71
C GLY A 211 8.10 -25.58 2.74
N SER A 212 6.93 -25.13 3.18
CA SER A 212 5.75 -24.98 2.33
C SER A 212 5.96 -23.91 1.25
N VAL A 213 6.49 -22.75 1.63
CA VAL A 213 6.82 -21.66 0.69
C VAL A 213 7.90 -22.08 -0.31
N ALA A 214 8.92 -22.81 0.13
CA ALA A 214 9.99 -23.31 -0.72
C ALA A 214 9.46 -24.21 -1.83
N LYS A 215 8.51 -25.12 -1.53
CA LYS A 215 7.88 -25.97 -2.57
C LYS A 215 7.19 -25.16 -3.67
N VAL A 216 6.56 -24.04 -3.32
CA VAL A 216 5.96 -23.13 -4.31
C VAL A 216 7.05 -22.47 -5.14
N ALA A 217 8.13 -22.00 -4.52
CA ALA A 217 9.26 -21.41 -5.23
C ALA A 217 9.93 -22.41 -6.19
N ASP A 218 10.17 -23.64 -5.75
CA ASP A 218 10.78 -24.70 -6.56
C ASP A 218 9.91 -25.04 -7.78
N TYR A 219 8.59 -25.14 -7.61
CA TYR A 219 7.66 -25.34 -8.73
C TYR A 219 7.82 -24.25 -9.82
N TRP A 220 7.86 -22.98 -9.43
CA TRP A 220 8.01 -21.88 -10.40
C TRP A 220 9.42 -21.82 -11.00
N LEU A 221 10.45 -22.22 -10.25
CA LEU A 221 11.81 -22.38 -10.78
C LEU A 221 11.86 -23.51 -11.82
N ASP A 222 11.20 -24.64 -11.57
CA ASP A 222 11.14 -25.77 -12.51
C ASP A 222 10.44 -25.37 -13.82
N VAL A 223 9.35 -24.60 -13.76
CA VAL A 223 8.70 -24.03 -14.95
C VAL A 223 9.69 -23.18 -15.76
N LEU A 224 10.50 -22.35 -15.11
CA LEU A 224 11.48 -21.50 -15.79
C LEU A 224 12.67 -22.28 -16.35
N TYR A 225 13.23 -23.23 -15.59
CA TYR A 225 14.39 -24.02 -16.00
C TYR A 225 14.08 -25.05 -17.09
N SER A 226 12.87 -25.63 -17.03
CA SER A 226 12.35 -26.48 -18.12
C SER A 226 11.97 -25.67 -19.36
N LYS A 227 12.08 -24.33 -19.33
CA LYS A 227 11.64 -23.40 -20.38
C LYS A 227 10.16 -23.60 -20.74
N ALA A 228 9.36 -23.95 -19.74
CA ALA A 228 7.94 -24.24 -19.87
C ALA A 228 7.61 -25.24 -21.00
N ALA A 229 8.46 -26.26 -21.21
CA ALA A 229 8.35 -27.18 -22.34
C ALA A 229 7.00 -27.91 -22.47
N ASN A 230 6.26 -28.06 -21.36
CA ASN A 230 4.96 -28.73 -21.31
C ASN A 230 3.78 -27.75 -21.22
N MET A 231 4.01 -26.45 -21.43
CA MET A 231 2.99 -25.40 -21.34
C MET A 231 2.56 -24.96 -22.75
N PRO A 232 1.25 -24.76 -23.00
CA PRO A 232 0.79 -24.18 -24.25
C PRO A 232 1.36 -22.77 -24.47
N ASP A 233 1.73 -22.46 -25.72
CA ASP A 233 2.30 -21.15 -26.07
C ASP A 233 1.43 -19.98 -25.58
N SER A 234 0.10 -20.08 -25.73
CA SER A 234 -0.83 -19.03 -25.27
C SER A 234 -0.70 -18.72 -23.78
N GLU A 235 -0.59 -19.76 -22.95
CA GLU A 235 -0.42 -19.62 -21.49
C GLU A 235 0.97 -19.07 -21.16
N LEU A 236 2.01 -19.57 -21.86
CA LEU A 236 3.37 -19.08 -21.68
C LEU A 236 3.45 -17.57 -21.97
N PHE A 237 2.89 -17.11 -23.10
CA PHE A 237 2.89 -15.70 -23.47
C PHE A 237 2.12 -14.84 -22.48
N GLU A 238 1.02 -15.33 -21.90
CA GLU A 238 0.34 -14.63 -20.81
C GLU A 238 1.25 -14.44 -19.60
N LEU A 239 1.95 -15.50 -19.17
CA LEU A 239 2.83 -15.46 -18.01
C LEU A 239 4.03 -14.54 -18.19
N ILE A 240 4.71 -14.61 -19.35
CA ILE A 240 5.99 -13.91 -19.58
C ILE A 240 5.81 -12.51 -20.18
N SER A 241 4.61 -12.16 -20.63
CA SER A 241 4.35 -10.82 -21.15
C SER A 241 4.22 -9.81 -20.02
N GLU A 242 4.85 -8.65 -20.23
CA GLU A 242 4.67 -7.48 -19.39
C GLU A 242 3.85 -6.45 -20.17
N ASN A 243 2.94 -5.73 -19.49
CA ASN A 243 2.11 -4.73 -20.13
C ASN A 243 2.29 -3.38 -19.47
N ARG A 244 2.81 -2.37 -20.18
CA ARG A 244 2.98 -1.03 -19.61
C ARG A 244 2.22 0.01 -20.43
N SER A 245 1.35 0.76 -19.76
CA SER A 245 0.64 1.88 -20.36
C SER A 245 1.51 3.14 -20.40
N MET A 246 1.53 3.82 -21.54
CA MET A 246 2.20 5.12 -21.71
C MET A 246 1.25 6.25 -21.34
N SER A 247 1.68 7.19 -20.49
CA SER A 247 0.84 8.30 -20.01
C SER A 247 0.79 9.49 -20.97
N ARG A 248 1.76 9.60 -21.88
CA ARG A 248 1.87 10.66 -22.90
C ARG A 248 2.05 10.04 -24.27
N LYS A 249 2.06 10.87 -25.32
CA LYS A 249 2.31 10.41 -26.69
C LYS A 249 3.77 10.03 -26.86
N LEU A 250 4.08 9.18 -27.83
CA LEU A 250 5.46 8.73 -28.08
C LEU A 250 6.43 9.90 -28.34
N GLU A 251 5.98 10.91 -29.07
CA GLU A 251 6.75 12.12 -29.41
C GLU A 251 7.15 12.94 -28.17
N ASP A 252 6.30 12.99 -27.15
CA ASP A 252 6.51 13.76 -25.91
C ASP A 252 7.62 13.19 -25.01
N TYR A 253 8.08 11.96 -25.29
CA TYR A 253 9.17 11.33 -24.54
C TYR A 253 10.57 11.64 -25.09
N GLY A 254 10.67 12.19 -26.31
CA GLY A 254 11.95 12.57 -26.91
C GLY A 254 12.98 11.43 -26.94
N GLU A 255 14.17 11.68 -26.38
CA GLU A 255 15.28 10.71 -26.35
C GLU A 255 15.30 9.78 -25.12
N GLN A 256 14.25 9.82 -24.30
CA GLN A 256 14.18 8.93 -23.13
C GLN A 256 14.21 7.46 -23.55
N LYS A 257 15.00 6.65 -22.83
CA LYS A 257 15.06 5.20 -23.03
C LYS A 257 14.26 4.51 -21.94
N SER A 258 13.22 3.77 -22.32
CA SER A 258 12.42 2.95 -21.40
C SER A 258 11.94 1.68 -22.08
N THR A 259 11.35 0.77 -21.30
CA THR A 259 10.80 -0.46 -21.88
C THR A 259 9.67 -0.16 -22.87
N SER A 260 8.70 0.63 -22.43
CA SER A 260 7.53 1.04 -23.21
C SER A 260 7.86 1.83 -24.48
N ILE A 261 8.85 2.74 -24.45
CA ILE A 261 9.19 3.60 -25.60
C ILE A 261 9.71 2.77 -26.76
N SER A 262 10.63 1.82 -26.53
CA SER A 262 11.14 1.00 -27.65
C SER A 262 10.08 0.03 -28.18
N THR A 263 9.15 -0.43 -27.34
CA THR A 263 8.00 -1.24 -27.81
C THR A 263 7.08 -0.39 -28.70
N ALA A 264 6.75 0.84 -28.29
CA ALA A 264 5.92 1.73 -29.10
C ALA A 264 6.57 2.08 -30.45
N LYS A 265 7.88 2.33 -30.49
CA LYS A 265 8.62 2.58 -31.74
C LYS A 265 8.52 1.41 -32.71
N ARG A 266 8.70 0.19 -32.21
CA ARG A 266 8.57 -1.02 -33.02
C ARG A 266 7.13 -1.25 -33.50
N LEU A 267 6.13 -0.92 -32.67
CA LEU A 267 4.72 -1.06 -33.04
C LEU A 267 4.40 -0.10 -34.19
N ALA A 268 4.95 1.12 -34.16
CA ALA A 268 4.84 2.08 -35.25
C ALA A 268 5.56 1.59 -36.52
N GLU A 269 6.75 1.01 -36.40
CA GLU A 269 7.49 0.42 -37.52
C GLU A 269 6.75 -0.77 -38.17
N PHE A 270 6.07 -1.59 -37.36
CA PHE A 270 5.43 -2.84 -37.81
C PHE A 270 3.98 -2.65 -38.27
N LEU A 271 3.17 -1.90 -37.51
CA LEU A 271 1.73 -1.71 -37.75
C LEU A 271 1.39 -0.32 -38.30
N GLY A 272 2.37 0.60 -38.35
CA GLY A 272 2.22 1.96 -38.84
C GLY A 272 2.03 3.01 -37.75
N ASP A 273 2.39 4.25 -38.08
CA ASP A 273 2.42 5.40 -37.15
C ASP A 273 1.07 5.74 -36.51
N GLN A 274 -0.06 5.25 -37.06
CA GLN A 274 -1.38 5.49 -36.50
C GLN A 274 -1.53 4.90 -35.09
N MET A 275 -0.81 3.82 -34.76
CA MET A 275 -0.89 3.14 -33.46
C MET A 275 -0.32 3.93 -32.28
N VAL A 276 0.51 4.96 -32.54
CA VAL A 276 1.25 5.70 -31.50
C VAL A 276 0.85 7.18 -31.39
N LYS A 277 -0.20 7.60 -32.09
CA LYS A 277 -0.66 9.01 -32.15
C LYS A 277 -1.29 9.51 -30.85
N ASP A 278 -1.90 8.60 -30.10
CA ASP A 278 -2.66 8.92 -28.90
C ASP A 278 -1.91 8.53 -27.64
N ALA A 279 -2.20 9.25 -26.55
CA ALA A 279 -1.72 8.89 -25.23
C ALA A 279 -2.50 7.68 -24.70
N GLY A 280 -1.91 6.91 -23.78
CA GLY A 280 -2.57 5.73 -23.20
C GLY A 280 -2.22 4.41 -23.88
N LEU A 281 -1.29 4.39 -24.84
CA LEU A 281 -0.88 3.16 -25.54
C LEU A 281 -0.45 2.07 -24.55
N SER A 282 -1.05 0.89 -24.70
CA SER A 282 -0.72 -0.30 -23.91
C SER A 282 0.40 -1.08 -24.59
N CYS A 283 1.63 -0.95 -24.09
CA CYS A 283 2.78 -1.66 -24.65
C CYS A 283 2.91 -3.04 -24.00
N ARG A 284 2.40 -4.09 -24.68
CA ARG A 284 2.65 -5.48 -24.30
C ARG A 284 3.92 -6.00 -24.98
N TYR A 285 4.86 -6.52 -24.22
CA TYR A 285 6.14 -6.98 -24.76
C TYR A 285 6.70 -8.18 -23.99
N ILE A 286 7.65 -8.87 -24.65
CA ILE A 286 8.54 -9.85 -24.04
C ILE A 286 10.00 -9.40 -24.23
N ILE A 287 10.91 -9.98 -23.44
CA ILE A 287 12.35 -9.69 -23.54
C ILE A 287 13.03 -10.84 -24.28
N SER A 288 13.62 -10.55 -25.44
CA SER A 288 14.41 -11.49 -26.22
C SER A 288 15.82 -11.66 -25.64
N ARG A 289 16.42 -12.84 -25.86
CA ARG A 289 17.83 -13.08 -25.51
C ARG A 289 18.79 -12.31 -26.43
N LYS A 290 18.46 -12.24 -27.72
CA LYS A 290 19.29 -11.59 -28.75
C LYS A 290 18.86 -10.12 -28.95
N PRO A 291 19.80 -9.23 -29.35
CA PRO A 291 21.25 -9.44 -29.46
C PRO A 291 21.94 -9.56 -28.09
N GLU A 292 22.86 -10.52 -27.93
CA GLU A 292 23.55 -10.73 -26.65
C GLU A 292 24.45 -9.52 -26.31
N GLY A 293 24.56 -9.19 -25.02
CA GLY A 293 25.33 -8.03 -24.55
C GLY A 293 24.60 -6.68 -24.64
N SER A 294 23.50 -6.57 -25.40
CA SER A 294 22.72 -5.34 -25.45
C SER A 294 21.88 -5.10 -24.17
N PRO A 295 21.68 -3.83 -23.78
CA PRO A 295 20.79 -3.46 -22.68
C PRO A 295 19.39 -4.07 -22.83
N VAL A 296 18.72 -4.37 -21.70
CA VAL A 296 17.35 -4.92 -21.68
C VAL A 296 16.37 -4.05 -22.48
N THR A 297 16.60 -2.73 -22.53
CA THR A 297 15.79 -1.79 -23.30
C THR A 297 15.83 -2.03 -24.82
N GLU A 298 16.85 -2.70 -25.34
CA GLU A 298 17.05 -2.92 -26.79
C GLU A 298 16.65 -4.34 -27.24
N ARG A 299 16.57 -5.29 -26.30
CA ARG A 299 16.25 -6.70 -26.56
C ARG A 299 14.76 -7.02 -26.37
N LYS A 300 13.86 -6.24 -26.94
CA LYS A 300 12.43 -6.50 -26.81
C LYS A 300 11.93 -7.30 -28.01
N SER A 301 10.84 -8.01 -27.86
CA SER A 301 10.07 -8.52 -29.00
C SER A 301 8.60 -8.26 -28.73
N GLU A 302 7.87 -7.93 -29.78
CA GLU A 302 6.43 -7.71 -29.69
C GLU A 302 5.70 -9.04 -29.59
N TRP A 303 4.58 -9.01 -28.88
CA TRP A 303 3.54 -10.02 -29.02
C TRP A 303 2.42 -9.41 -29.86
N PRO A 304 2.08 -9.98 -31.02
CA PRO A 304 0.92 -9.54 -31.77
C PRO A 304 -0.35 -10.03 -31.05
N SER A 305 -0.78 -9.32 -30.00
CA SER A 305 -2.18 -9.41 -29.59
C SER A 305 -2.99 -8.49 -30.51
N VAL A 306 -3.21 -8.95 -31.73
CA VAL A 306 -4.33 -8.48 -32.55
C VAL A 306 -5.55 -9.22 -32.00
N GLU A 307 -6.26 -8.58 -31.06
CA GLU A 307 -7.69 -8.87 -30.95
C GLU A 307 -8.32 -8.29 -32.22
N ALA A 308 -8.70 -9.18 -33.14
CA ALA A 308 -9.68 -8.92 -34.19
C ALA A 308 -11.06 -9.30 -33.67
#